data_AF-A0A2T2TIK8-F1
#
_entry.id   AF-A0A2T2TIK8-F1
#
_cell.length_a   1.000
_cell.length_b   1.000
_cell.length_c   1.000
_cell.angle_alpha   90.00
_cell.angle_beta   90.00
_cell.angle_gamma   90.00
#
_symmetry.space_group_name_H-M   'P 1'
#
loop_
_entity.id
_entity.type
_entity.pdbx_description
1 polymer ?
#
loop_
_entity_poly.entity_id
_entity_poly.type
_entity_poly.pdbx_seq_one_letter_code
_entity_poly.pdbx_strand_id
1 'polypeptide(L)'
;MASDSEHPDGSSSAEDGEVPEDVASEDVASEDGASEDGASEDGASEDVAEETASEETAPEAPSSDEGPASPSQNGQKDGMTAAETEELLDVLQDMRRGDFTRRMSVSEGQSGQVAQALNDVIEQNESLVNELSRVRVSVGKQGELDQRVSLPGLTGDWVNAMNAVNNLIVDLGMPISAMRRVIDAVGRGDLSQKMDLETD
;
A
#
# COMPACT_ATOMS: atom_id res chain seq x y z
N MET A 1 15.48 39.64 -52.45
CA MET A 1 16.16 38.41 -52.89
C MET A 1 16.26 37.54 -51.65
N ALA A 2 15.17 36.85 -51.33
CA ALA A 2 14.80 35.52 -51.80
C ALA A 2 15.35 34.48 -50.82
N SER A 3 14.43 33.98 -49.99
CA SER A 3 14.59 32.92 -49.02
C SER A 3 15.02 31.63 -49.70
N ASP A 4 15.95 30.92 -49.08
CA ASP A 4 16.38 29.59 -49.50
C ASP A 4 15.82 28.58 -48.49
N SER A 5 14.74 27.92 -48.91
CA SER A 5 14.13 26.77 -48.25
C SER A 5 14.62 25.54 -48.99
N GLU A 6 15.37 24.68 -48.32
CA GLU A 6 15.61 23.31 -48.78
C GLU A 6 15.23 22.32 -47.68
N HIS A 7 14.14 21.60 -47.95
CA HIS A 7 13.85 20.26 -47.46
C HIS A 7 13.90 19.35 -48.70
N PRO A 8 14.50 18.16 -48.58
CA PRO A 8 13.82 17.03 -49.19
C PRO A 8 13.74 15.78 -48.31
N ASP A 9 12.65 15.07 -48.57
CA ASP A 9 12.21 13.78 -48.08
C ASP A 9 13.26 12.68 -48.05
N GLY A 10 13.17 11.86 -47.00
CA GLY A 10 13.77 10.54 -46.92
C GLY A 10 12.78 9.55 -46.30
N SER A 11 11.90 8.99 -47.12
CA SER A 11 11.19 7.75 -46.81
C SER A 11 12.19 6.59 -46.73
N SER A 12 12.14 5.82 -45.64
CA SER A 12 12.70 4.47 -45.54
C SER A 12 11.86 3.74 -44.50
N SER A 13 10.87 2.97 -44.94
CA SER A 13 10.94 1.52 -45.10
C SER A 13 10.69 0.78 -43.79
N ALA A 14 9.59 0.03 -43.83
CA ALA A 14 9.15 -0.94 -42.85
C ALA A 14 10.27 -1.91 -42.48
N GLU A 15 10.39 -2.17 -41.18
CA GLU A 15 10.93 -3.43 -40.67
C GLU A 15 9.83 -4.10 -39.84
N ASP A 16 9.14 -5.02 -40.49
CA ASP A 16 8.51 -6.19 -39.89
C ASP A 16 9.60 -6.98 -39.15
N GLY A 17 9.40 -7.16 -37.84
CA GLY A 17 10.30 -7.91 -36.97
C GLY A 17 9.47 -8.76 -36.01
N GLU A 18 9.27 -10.00 -36.45
CA GLU A 18 8.64 -11.15 -35.83
C GLU A 18 8.57 -11.20 -34.29
N VAL A 19 7.36 -11.54 -33.81
CA VAL A 19 7.08 -12.04 -32.46
C VAL A 19 7.30 -13.56 -32.45
N PRO A 20 8.05 -14.08 -31.46
CA PRO A 20 7.68 -15.38 -30.87
C PRO A 20 7.88 -15.37 -29.35
N GLU A 21 7.37 -16.28 -28.55
CA GLU A 21 6.20 -17.16 -28.53
C GLU A 21 6.02 -17.50 -27.04
N ASP A 22 4.82 -17.93 -26.68
CA ASP A 22 4.42 -18.58 -25.43
C ASP A 22 5.55 -19.10 -24.53
N VAL A 23 5.60 -18.58 -23.29
CA VAL A 23 6.08 -19.35 -22.14
C VAL A 23 4.92 -19.59 -21.19
N ALA A 24 4.58 -20.87 -21.16
CA ALA A 24 3.47 -21.49 -20.48
C ALA A 24 3.36 -21.10 -19.01
N SER A 25 2.11 -20.93 -18.60
CA SER A 25 1.63 -20.93 -17.23
C SER A 25 2.02 -22.24 -16.54
N GLU A 26 2.83 -22.17 -15.48
CA GLU A 26 2.94 -23.26 -14.52
C GLU A 26 1.85 -23.08 -13.46
N ASP A 27 0.79 -23.87 -13.63
CA ASP A 27 -0.15 -24.28 -12.59
C ASP A 27 0.64 -24.95 -11.44
N VAL A 28 0.81 -24.26 -10.32
CA VAL A 28 1.16 -24.91 -9.05
C VAL A 28 -0.12 -25.24 -8.32
N ALA A 29 -0.40 -26.54 -8.34
CA ALA A 29 -1.55 -27.18 -7.74
C ALA A 29 -1.67 -26.91 -6.24
N SER A 30 -2.93 -26.81 -5.83
CA SER A 30 -3.47 -26.82 -4.48
C SER A 30 -2.95 -27.99 -3.65
N GLU A 31 -2.40 -27.72 -2.47
CA GLU A 31 -2.30 -28.71 -1.40
C GLU A 31 -3.43 -28.45 -0.39
N ASP A 32 -4.48 -29.25 -0.55
CA ASP A 32 -5.49 -29.56 0.46
C ASP A 32 -4.82 -30.28 1.64
N GLY A 33 -4.83 -29.64 2.81
CA GLY A 33 -4.37 -30.20 4.07
C GLY A 33 -5.48 -30.17 5.12
N ALA A 34 -6.58 -30.89 4.85
CA ALA A 34 -7.59 -31.18 5.86
C ALA A 34 -6.98 -32.09 6.95
N SER A 35 -6.96 -31.61 8.19
CA SER A 35 -6.79 -32.47 9.37
C SER A 35 -8.10 -32.43 10.17
N GLU A 36 -8.86 -33.51 10.02
CA GLU A 36 -9.91 -33.91 10.95
C GLU A 36 -9.28 -34.54 12.22
N ASP A 37 -10.11 -34.58 13.26
CA ASP A 37 -10.08 -35.45 14.43
C ASP A 37 -9.63 -34.88 15.78
N GLY A 38 -10.61 -34.82 16.69
CA GLY A 38 -10.43 -34.57 18.12
C GLY A 38 -11.73 -34.29 18.86
N ALA A 39 -12.77 -35.11 18.68
CA ALA A 39 -13.95 -35.12 19.55
C ALA A 39 -13.75 -36.11 20.70
N SER A 40 -13.82 -35.65 21.96
CA SER A 40 -14.25 -36.39 23.17
C SER A 40 -14.43 -35.35 24.29
N GLU A 41 -15.64 -35.01 24.73
CA GLU A 41 -16.52 -35.71 25.68
C GLU A 41 -16.40 -35.19 27.12
N ASP A 42 -17.59 -34.88 27.65
CA ASP A 42 -18.07 -35.04 29.01
C ASP A 42 -17.63 -34.15 30.18
N GLY A 43 -18.67 -33.59 30.81
CA GLY A 43 -18.62 -32.91 32.09
C GLY A 43 -19.95 -32.26 32.46
N ALA A 44 -21.03 -33.06 32.54
CA ALA A 44 -22.19 -32.75 33.40
C ALA A 44 -21.70 -32.70 34.88
N SER A 45 -22.32 -32.04 35.87
CA SER A 45 -23.72 -31.81 36.18
C SER A 45 -23.84 -30.86 37.41
N GLU A 46 -25.09 -30.39 37.66
CA GLU A 46 -25.69 -30.05 38.99
C GLU A 46 -25.27 -28.72 39.67
N ASP A 47 -26.12 -27.90 40.30
CA ASP A 47 -27.39 -28.06 41.03
C ASP A 47 -28.14 -26.68 40.99
N VAL A 48 -29.44 -26.58 40.65
CA VAL A 48 -30.66 -26.58 41.51
C VAL A 48 -30.79 -25.41 42.52
N ALA A 49 -31.82 -24.57 42.31
CA ALA A 49 -32.91 -24.20 43.26
C ALA A 49 -33.79 -23.12 42.58
N GLU A 50 -35.06 -23.36 42.23
CA GLU A 50 -36.28 -23.16 43.07
C GLU A 50 -36.38 -21.74 43.64
N GLU A 51 -37.48 -20.99 43.67
CA GLU A 51 -38.94 -21.13 43.54
C GLU A 51 -39.41 -19.64 43.55
N THR A 52 -40.42 -19.13 42.85
CA THR A 52 -41.85 -19.13 43.23
C THR A 52 -42.62 -18.24 42.26
N ALA A 53 -43.77 -18.73 41.80
CA ALA A 53 -44.78 -17.98 41.09
C ALA A 53 -45.55 -17.02 42.01
N SER A 54 -46.10 -15.93 41.45
CA SER A 54 -47.44 -15.43 41.79
C SER A 54 -47.96 -14.48 40.71
N GLU A 55 -49.26 -14.60 40.51
CA GLU A 55 -50.13 -14.21 39.40
C GLU A 55 -50.80 -12.84 39.63
N GLU A 56 -51.55 -12.38 38.61
CA GLU A 56 -52.67 -11.40 38.69
C GLU A 56 -52.26 -9.90 38.78
N THR A 57 -52.66 -8.99 37.89
CA THR A 57 -53.99 -8.66 37.34
C THR A 57 -53.84 -7.65 36.19
N ALA A 58 -54.72 -7.71 35.19
CA ALA A 58 -55.03 -6.59 34.28
C ALA A 58 -56.34 -5.92 34.74
N PRO A 59 -56.56 -4.63 34.41
CA PRO A 59 -57.58 -4.34 33.40
C PRO A 59 -57.26 -3.17 32.44
N GLU A 60 -57.98 -3.13 31.31
CA GLU A 60 -57.90 -2.22 30.16
C GLU A 60 -58.26 -0.73 30.39
N ALA A 61 -57.47 0.16 29.75
CA ALA A 61 -57.76 1.33 28.85
C ALA A 61 -58.79 2.44 29.24
N PRO A 62 -58.92 3.60 28.54
CA PRO A 62 -58.13 4.21 27.44
C PRO A 62 -57.80 5.73 27.63
N SER A 63 -56.83 6.30 26.89
CA SER A 63 -56.99 7.64 26.28
C SER A 63 -55.80 8.04 25.40
N SER A 64 -56.13 8.40 24.17
CA SER A 64 -55.31 9.01 23.14
C SER A 64 -54.67 10.33 23.57
N ASP A 65 -53.37 10.47 23.32
CA ASP A 65 -52.72 11.76 23.08
C ASP A 65 -51.69 11.55 21.96
N GLU A 66 -52.17 11.47 20.71
CA GLU A 66 -51.33 11.66 19.52
C GLU A 66 -51.02 13.16 19.41
N GLY A 67 -50.07 13.62 20.22
CA GLY A 67 -49.32 14.83 19.92
C GLY A 67 -48.55 14.64 18.61
N PRO A 68 -48.33 15.71 17.81
CA PRO A 68 -47.80 15.57 16.46
C PRO A 68 -46.45 14.86 16.52
N ALA A 69 -46.36 13.71 15.85
CA ALA A 69 -45.09 13.08 15.54
C ALA A 69 -44.18 14.15 14.96
N SER A 70 -43.18 14.55 15.75
CA SER A 70 -42.07 15.33 15.23
C SER A 70 -41.49 14.50 14.09
N PRO A 71 -41.20 15.09 12.91
CA PRO A 71 -40.57 14.33 11.86
C PRO A 71 -39.20 13.91 12.40
N SER A 72 -39.10 12.63 12.75
CA SER A 72 -37.84 11.98 13.05
C SER A 72 -37.02 12.12 11.77
N GLN A 73 -36.15 13.13 11.72
CA GLN A 73 -35.09 13.24 10.73
C GLN A 73 -34.03 12.16 11.02
N ASN A 74 -34.45 10.89 11.05
CA ASN A 74 -33.54 9.76 10.98
C ASN A 74 -33.35 9.41 9.51
N GLY A 75 -32.62 10.29 8.83
CA GLY A 75 -31.85 9.93 7.66
C GLY A 75 -30.38 9.86 8.06
N GLN A 76 -30.05 9.10 9.11
CA GLN A 76 -28.68 8.71 9.39
C GLN A 76 -28.24 7.89 8.17
N LYS A 77 -27.58 8.56 7.22
CA LYS A 77 -27.02 7.88 6.05
C LYS A 77 -25.81 7.11 6.56
N ASP A 78 -26.03 5.86 6.93
CA ASP A 78 -24.95 4.94 7.32
C ASP A 78 -24.01 4.59 6.15
N GLY A 79 -24.30 5.08 4.93
CA GLY A 79 -23.47 4.90 3.74
C GLY A 79 -23.04 6.20 3.08
N MET A 80 -21.98 6.12 2.26
CA MET A 80 -21.50 7.25 1.46
C MET A 80 -22.60 7.86 0.60
N THR A 81 -22.65 9.19 0.59
CA THR A 81 -23.44 9.96 -0.35
C THR A 81 -22.88 9.85 -1.78
N ALA A 82 -23.69 10.21 -2.77
CA ALA A 82 -23.23 10.27 -4.16
C ALA A 82 -22.02 11.22 -4.32
N ALA A 83 -22.05 12.37 -3.64
CA ALA A 83 -20.95 13.33 -3.66
C ALA A 83 -19.66 12.76 -3.04
N GLU A 84 -19.74 12.08 -1.89
CA GLU A 84 -18.57 11.42 -1.27
C GLU A 84 -18.03 10.28 -2.13
N THR A 85 -18.90 9.56 -2.86
CA THR A 85 -18.49 8.48 -3.77
C THR A 85 -17.77 9.04 -5.01
N GLU A 86 -18.27 10.15 -5.56
CA GLU A 86 -17.60 10.88 -6.66
C GLU A 86 -16.24 11.41 -6.21
N GLU A 87 -16.18 12.02 -5.02
CA GLU A 87 -14.91 12.48 -4.42
C GLU A 87 -13.93 11.32 -4.23
N LEU A 88 -14.38 10.20 -3.67
CA LEU A 88 -13.57 8.99 -3.49
C LEU A 88 -12.99 8.51 -4.84
N LEU A 89 -13.82 8.45 -5.87
CA LEU A 89 -13.37 8.04 -7.20
C LEU A 89 -12.30 8.98 -7.76
N ASP A 90 -12.50 10.29 -7.63
CA ASP A 90 -11.52 11.28 -8.09
C ASP A 90 -10.19 11.15 -7.33
N VAL A 91 -10.23 11.03 -6.00
CA VAL A 91 -9.04 10.82 -5.17
C VAL A 91 -8.31 9.54 -5.55
N LEU A 92 -9.02 8.42 -5.76
CA LEU A 92 -8.41 7.17 -6.18
C LEU A 92 -7.79 7.26 -7.58
N GLN A 93 -8.41 8.01 -8.49
CA GLN A 93 -7.85 8.24 -9.82
C GLN A 93 -6.57 9.10 -9.76
N ASP A 94 -6.53 10.10 -8.90
CA ASP A 94 -5.34 10.92 -8.66
C ASP A 94 -4.22 10.07 -8.04
N MET A 95 -4.55 9.28 -7.00
CA MET A 95 -3.62 8.35 -6.37
C MET A 95 -3.06 7.34 -7.37
N ARG A 96 -3.89 6.79 -8.26
CA ARG A 96 -3.47 5.88 -9.34
C ARG A 96 -2.49 6.54 -10.30
N ARG A 97 -2.57 7.86 -10.52
CA ARG A 97 -1.63 8.63 -11.34
C ARG A 97 -0.38 9.04 -10.56
N GLY A 98 -0.29 8.71 -9.28
CA GLY A 98 0.81 9.11 -8.39
C GLY A 98 0.68 10.54 -7.85
N ASP A 99 -0.50 11.15 -7.94
CA ASP A 99 -0.79 12.43 -7.29
C ASP A 99 -1.37 12.16 -5.89
N PHE A 100 -0.56 12.44 -4.87
CA PHE A 100 -0.91 12.25 -3.45
C PHE A 100 -1.29 13.57 -2.76
N THR A 101 -1.46 14.67 -3.51
CA THR A 101 -1.75 15.99 -2.93
C THR A 101 -3.21 16.17 -2.55
N ARG A 102 -4.12 15.47 -3.24
CA ARG A 102 -5.56 15.53 -2.94
C ARG A 102 -5.89 14.65 -1.73
N ARG A 103 -6.66 15.21 -0.79
CA ARG A 103 -7.19 14.50 0.39
C ARG A 103 -8.70 14.46 0.33
N MET A 104 -9.29 13.40 0.87
CA MET A 104 -10.74 13.26 0.99
C MET A 104 -11.25 14.07 2.18
N SER A 105 -12.43 14.68 2.04
CA SER A 105 -13.13 15.32 3.13
C SER A 105 -13.59 14.30 4.18
N VAL A 106 -13.33 14.58 5.46
CA VAL A 106 -13.71 13.68 6.57
C VAL A 106 -15.07 14.09 7.10
N SER A 107 -16.07 13.22 6.92
CA SER A 107 -17.41 13.34 7.47
C SER A 107 -17.60 12.47 8.73
N GLU A 108 -18.77 12.48 9.34
CA GLU A 108 -19.07 11.60 10.48
C GLU A 108 -19.48 10.19 10.02
N GLY A 109 -19.39 9.21 10.92
CA GLY A 109 -19.87 7.84 10.65
C GLY A 109 -18.89 7.02 9.81
N GLN A 110 -19.43 6.09 9.03
CA GLN A 110 -18.63 5.12 8.27
C GLN A 110 -17.91 5.75 7.06
N SER A 111 -18.52 6.74 6.40
CA SER A 111 -17.88 7.47 5.30
C SER A 111 -16.64 8.22 5.77
N GLY A 112 -16.69 8.83 6.95
CA GLY A 112 -15.53 9.44 7.61
C GLY A 112 -14.38 8.49 7.86
N GLN A 113 -14.67 7.27 8.34
CA GLN A 113 -13.65 6.25 8.60
C GLN A 113 -12.96 5.80 7.31
N VAL A 114 -13.72 5.65 6.21
CA VAL A 114 -13.15 5.34 4.90
C VAL A 114 -12.27 6.49 4.40
N ALA A 115 -12.74 7.74 4.52
CA ALA A 115 -11.97 8.92 4.13
C ALA A 115 -10.67 9.03 4.92
N GLN A 116 -10.71 8.76 6.23
CA GLN A 116 -9.53 8.75 7.08
C GLN A 116 -8.55 7.64 6.68
N ALA A 117 -9.01 6.40 6.52
CA ALA A 117 -8.17 5.29 6.10
C ALA A 117 -7.51 5.54 4.73
N LEU A 118 -8.24 6.13 3.78
CA LEU A 118 -7.69 6.51 2.49
C LEU A 118 -6.64 7.61 2.61
N ASN A 119 -6.91 8.65 3.40
CA ASN A 119 -5.96 9.73 3.65
C ASN A 119 -4.67 9.23 4.31
N ASP A 120 -4.74 8.25 5.20
CA ASP A 120 -3.57 7.60 5.81
C ASP A 120 -2.72 6.86 4.76
N VAL A 121 -3.37 6.16 3.81
CA VAL A 121 -2.66 5.50 2.69
C VAL A 121 -2.02 6.53 1.75
N ILE A 122 -2.71 7.65 1.48
CA ILE A 122 -2.17 8.75 0.68
C ILE A 122 -0.92 9.34 1.36
N GLU A 123 -0.96 9.57 2.67
CA GLU A 123 0.17 10.09 3.44
C GLU A 123 1.36 9.13 3.46
N GLN A 124 1.11 7.83 3.58
CA GLN A 124 2.16 6.80 3.48
C GLN A 124 2.82 6.82 2.10
N ASN A 125 2.03 6.87 1.03
CA ASN A 125 2.55 6.92 -0.34
C ASN A 125 3.33 8.22 -0.62
N GLU A 126 2.83 9.36 -0.15
CA GLU A 126 3.51 10.65 -0.27
C GLU A 126 4.86 10.64 0.46
N SER A 127 4.86 10.16 1.71
CA SER A 127 6.08 10.02 2.52
C SER A 127 7.10 9.09 1.86
N LEU A 128 6.63 7.99 1.28
CA LEU A 128 7.47 7.06 0.56
C LEU A 128 8.14 7.68 -0.66
N VAL A 129 7.39 8.36 -1.52
CA VAL A 129 7.95 8.99 -2.71
C VAL A 129 8.98 10.07 -2.34
N ASN A 130 8.71 10.83 -1.27
CA ASN A 130 9.64 11.83 -0.75
C ASN A 130 10.93 11.18 -0.24
N GLU A 131 10.83 10.10 0.52
CA GLU A 131 11.98 9.40 1.07
C GLU A 131 12.82 8.72 -0.01
N LEU A 132 12.19 8.06 -0.99
CA LEU A 132 12.91 7.51 -2.14
C LEU A 132 13.59 8.59 -2.97
N SER A 133 12.96 9.77 -3.11
CA SER A 133 13.56 10.91 -3.78
C SER A 133 14.78 11.44 -3.05
N ARG A 134 14.74 11.51 -1.71
CA ARG A 134 15.88 11.87 -0.86
C ARG A 134 17.01 10.87 -1.04
N VAL A 135 16.73 9.58 -0.85
CA VAL A 135 17.75 8.52 -0.94
C VAL A 135 18.39 8.46 -2.32
N ARG A 136 17.60 8.63 -3.40
CA ARG A 136 18.15 8.74 -4.76
C ARG A 136 19.18 9.86 -4.88
N VAL A 137 18.94 11.01 -4.25
CA VAL A 137 19.89 12.14 -4.28
C VAL A 137 21.12 11.83 -3.44
N SER A 138 20.96 11.36 -2.20
CA SER A 138 22.08 11.03 -1.32
C SER A 138 22.96 9.91 -1.87
N VAL A 139 22.37 8.75 -2.16
CA VAL A 139 23.11 7.58 -2.64
C VAL A 139 23.57 7.78 -4.08
N GLY A 140 22.67 8.23 -4.97
CA GLY A 140 22.94 8.28 -6.40
C GLY A 140 23.76 9.49 -6.86
N LYS A 141 23.55 10.67 -6.25
CA LYS A 141 24.25 11.90 -6.67
C LYS A 141 25.39 12.28 -5.73
N GLN A 142 25.25 12.07 -4.42
CA GLN A 142 26.27 12.45 -3.43
C GLN A 142 27.21 11.29 -3.09
N GLY A 143 26.85 10.04 -3.45
CA GLY A 143 27.65 8.85 -3.15
C GLY A 143 27.61 8.44 -1.69
N GLU A 144 26.60 8.89 -0.93
CA GLU A 144 26.40 8.57 0.49
C GLU A 144 25.79 7.17 0.63
N LEU A 145 26.61 6.13 0.47
CA LEU A 145 26.20 4.71 0.46
C LEU A 145 25.85 4.16 1.85
N ASP A 146 25.98 4.96 2.90
CA ASP A 146 25.58 4.67 4.28
C ASP A 146 24.15 5.13 4.59
N GLN A 147 23.56 5.97 3.73
CA GLN A 147 22.17 6.40 3.86
C GLN A 147 21.22 5.23 3.62
N ARG A 148 20.18 5.15 4.45
CA ARG A 148 19.15 4.11 4.39
C ARG A 148 17.78 4.76 4.27
N VAL A 149 16.86 4.04 3.64
CA VAL A 149 15.44 4.36 3.62
C VAL A 149 14.84 3.98 4.97
N SER A 150 14.14 4.93 5.61
CA SER A 150 13.45 4.67 6.87
C SER A 150 12.16 5.49 6.98
N LEU A 151 11.02 4.82 7.12
CA LEU A 151 9.71 5.45 7.26
C LEU A 151 8.99 4.87 8.48
N PRO A 152 8.63 5.69 9.49
CA PRO A 152 7.89 5.23 10.65
C PRO A 152 6.45 4.86 10.26
N GLY A 153 5.86 3.91 10.97
CA GLY A 153 4.45 3.53 10.80
C GLY A 153 4.17 2.54 9.65
N LEU A 154 5.18 2.17 8.87
CA LEU A 154 5.05 1.09 7.88
C LEU A 154 4.96 -0.28 8.57
N THR A 155 4.08 -1.13 8.05
CA THR A 155 3.90 -2.51 8.52
C THR A 155 3.70 -3.45 7.33
N GLY A 156 3.83 -4.76 7.54
CA GLY A 156 3.65 -5.77 6.49
C GLY A 156 4.66 -5.61 5.33
N ASP A 157 4.18 -5.79 4.11
CA ASP A 157 5.02 -5.79 2.90
C ASP A 157 5.72 -4.45 2.60
N TRP A 158 5.23 -3.35 3.18
CA TRP A 158 5.93 -2.08 3.12
C TRP A 158 7.32 -2.16 3.76
N VAL A 159 7.44 -2.87 4.88
CA VAL A 159 8.75 -3.08 5.54
C VAL A 159 9.66 -3.92 4.64
N ASN A 160 9.11 -4.96 4.01
CA ASN A 160 9.84 -5.80 3.06
C ASN A 160 10.36 -4.98 1.87
N ALA A 161 9.54 -4.09 1.31
CA ALA A 161 9.95 -3.20 0.24
C ALA A 161 11.09 -2.26 0.66
N MET A 162 11.03 -1.68 1.87
CA MET A 162 12.09 -0.80 2.37
C MET A 162 13.40 -1.57 2.62
N ASN A 163 13.29 -2.79 3.15
CA ASN A 163 14.44 -3.67 3.33
C ASN A 163 15.07 -4.05 1.98
N ALA A 164 14.28 -4.34 0.96
CA ALA A 164 14.78 -4.64 -0.38
C ALA A 164 15.58 -3.47 -0.97
N VAL A 165 15.09 -2.22 -0.84
CA VAL A 165 15.84 -1.03 -1.28
C VAL A 165 17.12 -0.84 -0.47
N ASN A 166 17.06 -1.05 0.84
CA ASN A 166 18.24 -0.93 1.71
C ASN A 166 19.31 -1.98 1.38
N ASN A 167 18.92 -3.22 1.09
CA ASN A 167 19.84 -4.27 0.66
C ASN A 167 20.48 -3.91 -0.67
N LEU A 168 19.72 -3.41 -1.64
CA LEU A 168 20.26 -2.94 -2.92
C LEU A 168 21.32 -1.85 -2.73
N ILE A 169 21.14 -0.93 -1.78
CA ILE A 169 22.14 0.11 -1.47
C ILE A 169 23.44 -0.52 -0.93
N VAL A 170 23.34 -1.55 -0.08
CA VAL A 170 24.49 -2.29 0.45
C VAL A 170 25.22 -3.04 -0.67
N ASP A 171 24.47 -3.77 -1.49
CA ASP A 171 25.00 -4.61 -2.57
C ASP A 171 25.72 -3.77 -3.63
N LEU A 172 25.23 -2.56 -3.91
CA LEU A 172 25.89 -1.62 -4.80
C LEU A 172 27.04 -0.87 -4.11
N GLY A 173 26.92 -0.59 -2.81
CA GLY A 173 27.89 0.23 -2.09
C GLY A 173 29.21 -0.47 -1.78
N MET A 174 29.17 -1.78 -1.53
CA MET A 174 30.35 -2.58 -1.24
C MET A 174 31.37 -2.58 -2.39
N PRO A 175 31.01 -2.92 -3.65
CA PRO A 175 31.92 -2.85 -4.79
C PRO A 175 32.45 -1.43 -5.07
N ILE A 176 31.58 -0.41 -5.00
CA ILE A 176 31.97 0.99 -5.27
C ILE A 176 33.01 1.47 -4.24
N SER A 177 32.80 1.15 -2.97
CA SER A 177 33.74 1.51 -1.90
C SER A 177 35.07 0.77 -2.05
N ALA A 178 35.04 -0.52 -2.41
CA ALA A 178 36.24 -1.29 -2.71
C ALA A 178 37.03 -0.67 -3.88
N MET A 179 36.35 -0.31 -4.96
CA MET A 179 36.96 0.34 -6.13
C MET A 179 37.60 1.69 -5.76
N ARG A 180 36.93 2.52 -4.96
CA ARG A 180 37.49 3.79 -4.46
C ARG A 180 38.80 3.58 -3.71
N ARG A 181 38.86 2.59 -2.80
CA ARG A 181 40.10 2.27 -2.06
C ARG A 181 41.25 1.87 -2.99
N VAL A 182 40.97 1.06 -4.01
CA VAL A 182 41.97 0.61 -4.99
C VAL A 182 42.45 1.80 -5.83
N ILE A 183 41.55 2.64 -6.35
CA ILE A 183 41.92 3.86 -7.12
C ILE A 183 42.79 4.80 -6.27
N ASP A 184 42.42 5.03 -5.01
CA ASP A 184 43.19 5.86 -4.09
C ASP A 184 44.60 5.29 -3.84
N ALA A 185 44.73 3.95 -3.75
CA ALA A 185 46.03 3.29 -3.60
C ALA A 185 46.89 3.42 -4.86
N VAL A 186 46.31 3.22 -6.04
CA VAL A 186 46.97 3.42 -7.34
C VAL A 186 47.44 4.86 -7.49
N GLY A 187 46.62 5.84 -7.10
CA GLY A 187 46.99 7.26 -7.10
C GLY A 187 48.18 7.58 -6.18
N ARG A 188 48.39 6.79 -5.12
CA ARG A 188 49.57 6.86 -4.24
C ARG A 188 50.74 5.99 -4.70
N GLY A 189 50.63 5.30 -5.83
CA GLY A 189 51.64 4.41 -6.39
C GLY A 189 51.67 2.99 -5.79
N ASP A 190 50.66 2.61 -4.99
CA ASP A 190 50.52 1.26 -4.44
C ASP A 190 49.63 0.40 -5.36
N LEU A 191 50.29 -0.43 -6.18
CA LEU A 191 49.63 -1.38 -7.08
C LEU A 191 49.37 -2.76 -6.43
N SER A 192 49.70 -2.93 -5.15
CA SER A 192 49.51 -4.21 -4.46
C SER A 192 48.06 -4.45 -4.03
N GLN A 193 47.24 -3.41 -3.97
CA GLN A 193 45.82 -3.50 -3.61
C GLN A 193 45.01 -4.14 -4.75
N LYS A 194 44.25 -5.20 -4.43
CA LYS A 194 43.36 -5.91 -5.37
C LYS A 194 41.90 -5.76 -4.94
N MET A 195 41.01 -5.88 -5.92
CA MET A 195 39.57 -5.98 -5.66
C MET A 195 39.20 -7.46 -5.59
N ASP A 196 38.84 -7.94 -4.41
CA ASP A 196 38.20 -9.25 -4.26
C ASP A 196 36.71 -9.06 -4.57
N LEU A 197 36.28 -9.61 -5.70
CA LEU A 197 34.87 -9.70 -6.06
C LEU A 197 34.36 -11.03 -5.51
N GLU A 198 33.63 -11.01 -4.39
CA GLU A 198 32.85 -12.18 -3.99
C GLU A 198 31.85 -12.47 -5.11
N THR A 199 32.00 -13.66 -5.71
CA THR A 199 31.14 -14.15 -6.78
C THR A 199 30.48 -15.40 -6.20
N ASP A 200 29.24 -15.27 -5.72
CA ASP A 200 28.36 -16.36 -5.30
C ASP A 200 27.23 -16.51 -6.32
#